data_AF-A0A917HRB9-F1
#
_entry.id   AF-A0A917HRB9-F1
#
_cell.length_a   1.000
_cell.length_b   1.000
_cell.length_c   1.000
_cell.angle_alpha   90.00
_cell.angle_beta   90.00
_cell.angle_gamma   90.00
#
_symmetry.space_group_name_H-M   'P 1'
#
loop_
_entity.id
_entity.type
_entity.pdbx_description
1 polymer ?
#
loop_
_entity_poly.entity_id
_entity_poly.type
_entity_poly.pdbx_seq_one_letter_code
_entity_poly.pdbx_strand_id
1 'polypeptide(L)'
;MTELTTYRVPLSRLTASLEVGAKDCVAGDIESSYSGDTICANDRVRKPFGWQGDLWVTVSATVFPDSKRAKAYRLIPAHLFWEATTTYKRKILPDWGESARNDPMGFYHGISVTTGGETYILCGPPAIFVADPSLPSEASAEQLGLF
;
A
#
# COMPACT_ATOMS: atom_id res chain seq x y z
N MET A 1 3.26 14.13 16.46
CA MET A 1 3.63 13.10 15.47
C MET A 1 2.88 11.84 15.82
N THR A 2 1.89 11.43 15.03
CA THR A 2 1.17 10.17 15.26
C THR A 2 2.12 9.03 14.92
N GLU A 3 2.37 8.12 15.86
CA GLU A 3 3.12 6.89 15.57
C GLU A 3 2.31 6.06 14.57
N LEU A 4 2.86 5.85 13.38
CA LEU A 4 2.23 5.00 12.38
C LEU A 4 2.48 3.54 12.74
N THR A 5 1.43 2.72 12.63
CA THR A 5 1.54 1.28 12.80
C THR A 5 2.59 0.74 11.83
N THR A 6 3.55 -0.01 12.37
CA THR A 6 4.64 -0.59 11.57
C THR A 6 4.50 -2.10 11.54
N TYR A 7 4.41 -2.67 10.34
CA TYR A 7 4.39 -4.10 10.10
C TYR A 7 5.73 -4.56 9.52
N ARG A 8 6.24 -5.67 10.04
CA ARG A 8 7.41 -6.34 9.47
C ARG A 8 6.95 -7.38 8.48
N VAL A 9 7.50 -7.36 7.28
CA VAL A 9 7.16 -8.27 6.19
C VAL A 9 8.41 -8.87 5.58
N PRO A 10 8.32 -10.09 5.00
CA PRO A 10 9.43 -10.67 4.28
C PRO A 10 9.95 -9.73 3.20
N LEU A 11 11.27 -9.69 3.01
CA LEU A 11 11.90 -8.86 1.98
C LEU A 11 11.30 -9.12 0.58
N SER A 12 10.96 -10.38 0.29
CA SER A 12 10.37 -10.80 -0.99
C SER A 12 9.04 -10.13 -1.33
N ARG A 13 8.27 -9.64 -0.33
CA ARG A 13 7.02 -8.90 -0.59
C ARG A 13 7.27 -7.46 -0.97
N LEU A 14 8.41 -6.92 -0.56
CA LEU A 14 8.82 -5.55 -0.85
C LEU A 14 9.78 -5.46 -2.04
N THR A 15 10.43 -6.53 -2.46
CA THR A 15 11.39 -6.51 -3.59
C THR A 15 10.88 -7.31 -4.77
N ALA A 16 11.29 -6.93 -5.98
CA ALA A 16 11.26 -7.87 -7.09
C ALA A 16 12.35 -8.91 -6.87
N SER A 17 11.97 -10.18 -6.84
CA SER A 17 12.95 -11.26 -6.85
C SER A 17 13.44 -11.41 -8.28
N LEU A 18 14.71 -11.08 -8.52
CA LEU A 18 15.41 -11.59 -9.70
C LEU A 18 15.89 -13.00 -9.35
N GLU A 19 15.13 -14.02 -9.73
CA GLU A 19 15.74 -15.33 -9.88
C GLU A 19 16.61 -15.32 -11.13
N VAL A 20 17.90 -15.64 -10.98
CA VAL A 20 18.86 -15.70 -12.09
C VAL A 20 18.40 -16.79 -13.06
N GLY A 21 17.74 -16.39 -14.15
CA GLY A 21 17.19 -17.29 -15.17
C GLY A 21 15.66 -17.22 -15.33
N ALA A 22 14.94 -16.51 -14.45
CA ALA A 22 13.52 -16.28 -14.63
C ALA A 22 13.29 -15.21 -15.72
N LYS A 23 12.48 -15.58 -16.73
CA LYS A 23 12.07 -14.67 -17.81
C LYS A 23 11.09 -13.59 -17.34
N ASP A 24 10.53 -13.77 -16.15
CA ASP A 24 9.55 -12.89 -15.53
C ASP A 24 10.05 -12.43 -14.15
N CYS A 25 10.25 -11.11 -14.00
CA CYS A 25 10.52 -10.49 -12.72
C CYS A 25 9.25 -10.60 -11.87
N VAL A 26 9.22 -11.48 -10.87
CA VAL A 26 8.11 -11.52 -9.92
C VAL A 26 8.35 -10.41 -8.89
N ALA A 27 7.75 -9.26 -9.17
CA ALA A 27 7.67 -8.15 -8.23
C ALA A 27 6.88 -8.59 -6.97
N GLY A 28 7.41 -8.28 -5.79
CA GLY A 28 6.69 -8.46 -4.53
C GLY A 28 5.33 -7.75 -4.58
N ASP A 29 4.32 -8.32 -3.95
CA ASP A 29 2.95 -7.84 -4.04
C ASP A 29 2.75 -6.42 -3.47
N ILE A 30 3.46 -6.07 -2.39
CA ILE A 30 3.44 -4.72 -1.80
C ILE A 30 4.09 -3.69 -2.73
N GLU A 31 5.16 -4.08 -3.42
CA GLU A 31 5.87 -3.24 -4.38
C GLU A 31 5.05 -3.04 -5.66
N SER A 32 4.48 -4.12 -6.19
CA SER A 32 3.58 -4.11 -7.35
C SER A 32 2.31 -3.29 -7.12
N SER A 33 1.91 -3.14 -5.86
CA SER A 33 0.73 -2.38 -5.45
C SER A 33 0.98 -0.86 -5.38
N TYR A 34 2.22 -0.39 -5.54
CA TYR A 34 2.52 1.05 -5.56
C TYR A 34 1.62 1.78 -6.55
N SER A 35 0.84 2.75 -6.10
CA SER A 35 -0.18 3.46 -6.88
C SER A 35 -0.20 4.97 -6.61
N GLY A 36 0.85 5.52 -5.98
CA GLY A 36 0.90 6.96 -5.69
C GLY A 36 0.85 7.83 -6.95
N ASP A 37 1.49 7.38 -8.03
CA ASP A 37 1.47 8.00 -9.35
C ASP A 37 0.10 7.89 -10.04
N THR A 38 -0.55 6.72 -9.97
CA THR A 38 -1.85 6.51 -10.63
C THR A 38 -2.96 7.27 -9.91
N ILE A 39 -2.93 7.34 -8.58
CA ILE A 39 -3.86 8.16 -7.79
C ILE A 39 -3.70 9.64 -8.15
N CYS A 40 -2.47 10.12 -8.31
CA CYS A 40 -2.20 11.50 -8.74
C CYS A 40 -2.78 11.79 -10.14
N ALA A 41 -2.65 10.84 -11.06
CA ALA A 41 -3.22 10.91 -12.40
C ALA A 41 -4.75 10.72 -12.44
N ASN A 42 -5.40 10.40 -11.31
CA ASN A 42 -6.81 10.01 -11.24
C ASN A 42 -7.12 8.79 -12.12
N ASP A 43 -6.19 7.84 -12.16
CA ASP A 43 -6.29 6.57 -12.88
C ASP A 43 -6.58 5.41 -11.88
N ARG A 44 -6.81 4.22 -12.43
CA ARG A 44 -7.04 2.99 -11.68
C ARG A 44 -5.82 2.64 -10.82
N VAL A 45 -6.05 2.22 -9.57
CA VAL A 45 -4.96 1.73 -8.73
C VAL A 45 -4.49 0.35 -9.19
N ARG A 46 -3.19 0.07 -9.01
CA ARG A 46 -2.60 -1.23 -9.32
C ARG A 46 -3.19 -2.32 -8.40
N LYS A 47 -2.83 -3.57 -8.65
CA LYS A 47 -3.37 -4.71 -7.89
C LYS A 47 -3.13 -4.48 -6.38
N PRO A 48 -4.20 -4.41 -5.56
CA PRO A 48 -4.06 -4.36 -4.10
C PRO A 48 -3.40 -5.62 -3.56
N PHE A 49 -2.78 -5.51 -2.38
CA PHE A 49 -2.24 -6.65 -1.65
C PHE A 49 -3.09 -6.95 -0.41
N GLY A 50 -3.09 -8.23 0.00
CA GLY A 50 -3.75 -8.68 1.22
C GLY A 50 -2.82 -8.63 2.42
N TRP A 51 -3.28 -8.10 3.54
CA TRP A 51 -2.57 -8.15 4.82
C TRP A 51 -3.55 -8.17 5.99
N GLN A 52 -3.42 -9.19 6.85
CA GLN A 52 -4.28 -9.40 8.04
C GLN A 52 -5.79 -9.41 7.74
N GLY A 53 -6.19 -9.94 6.58
CA GLY A 53 -7.61 -10.00 6.16
C GLY A 53 -8.14 -8.74 5.48
N ASP A 54 -7.36 -7.66 5.47
CA ASP A 54 -7.70 -6.42 4.77
C ASP A 54 -6.98 -6.29 3.42
N LEU A 55 -7.57 -5.51 2.52
CA LEU A 55 -6.92 -5.07 1.29
C LEU A 55 -6.16 -3.77 1.54
N TRP A 56 -4.98 -3.66 0.95
CA TRP A 56 -4.10 -2.52 1.10
C TRP A 56 -3.55 -2.08 -0.25
N VAL A 57 -3.21 -0.79 -0.34
CA VAL A 57 -2.51 -0.24 -1.50
C VAL A 57 -1.36 0.65 -1.07
N THR A 58 -0.22 0.46 -1.72
CA THR A 58 1.00 1.22 -1.44
C THR A 58 0.93 2.59 -2.12
N VAL A 59 1.20 3.66 -1.37
CA VAL A 59 1.20 5.04 -1.89
C VAL A 59 2.58 5.69 -1.90
N SER A 60 3.52 5.15 -1.13
CA SER A 60 4.92 5.55 -1.17
C SER A 60 5.82 4.37 -0.87
N ALA A 61 6.88 4.18 -1.63
CA ALA A 61 7.94 3.23 -1.33
C ALA A 61 9.26 3.99 -1.17
N THR A 62 10.04 3.63 -0.16
CA THR A 62 11.37 4.18 0.07
C THR A 62 12.35 3.02 0.15
N VAL A 63 13.38 3.08 -0.69
CA VAL A 63 14.47 2.10 -0.73
C VAL A 63 15.69 2.77 -0.11
N PHE A 64 16.16 2.22 1.01
CA PHE A 64 17.46 2.51 1.58
C PHE A 64 18.41 1.35 1.27
N PRO A 65 19.74 1.56 1.28
CA PRO A 65 20.73 0.51 1.00
C PRO A 65 20.50 -0.76 1.82
N ASP A 66 20.12 -0.61 3.09
CA ASP A 66 19.97 -1.72 4.05
C ASP A 66 18.52 -1.99 4.49
N SER A 67 17.55 -1.23 3.98
CA SER A 67 16.14 -1.46 4.33
C SER A 67 15.18 -0.94 3.27
N LYS A 68 14.09 -1.70 3.04
CA LYS A 68 12.99 -1.25 2.18
C LYS A 68 11.76 -0.98 3.04
N ARG A 69 11.09 0.14 2.79
CA ARG A 69 9.88 0.55 3.51
C ARG A 69 8.80 0.95 2.51
N ALA A 70 7.56 0.57 2.77
CA ALA A 70 6.41 0.98 2.00
C ALA A 70 5.35 1.56 2.94
N LYS A 71 4.74 2.67 2.54
CA LYS A 71 3.57 3.22 3.22
C LYS A 71 2.34 2.84 2.44
N ALA A 72 1.36 2.24 3.12
CA ALA A 72 0.13 1.79 2.51
C ALA A 72 -1.09 2.24 3.30
N TYR A 73 -2.21 2.33 2.60
CA TYR A 73 -3.54 2.60 3.16
C TYR A 73 -4.43 1.37 2.96
N ARG A 74 -5.38 1.19 3.86
CA ARG A 74 -6.43 0.18 3.70
C ARG A 74 -7.37 0.59 2.58
N LEU A 75 -7.84 -0.39 1.82
CA LEU A 75 -8.90 -0.23 0.84
C LEU A 75 -10.17 -0.80 1.41
N ILE A 76 -11.18 0.05 1.55
CA ILE A 76 -12.52 -0.36 1.96
C ILE A 76 -13.49 -0.11 0.80
N PRO A 77 -14.45 -1.03 0.55
CA PRO A 77 -15.51 -0.79 -0.41
C PRO A 77 -16.25 0.52 -0.11
N ALA A 78 -16.59 1.29 -1.13
CA ALA A 78 -17.21 2.61 -0.94
C ALA A 78 -18.51 2.58 -0.14
N HIS A 79 -19.28 1.49 -0.21
CA HIS A 79 -20.52 1.31 0.54
C HIS A 79 -20.31 1.06 2.06
N LEU A 80 -19.10 0.72 2.48
CA LEU A 80 -18.74 0.53 3.89
C LEU A 80 -18.07 1.78 4.50
N PHE A 81 -17.77 2.79 3.69
CA PHE A 81 -17.21 4.04 4.18
C PHE A 81 -18.32 5.02 4.54
N TRP A 82 -18.34 5.45 5.80
CA TRP A 82 -19.41 6.27 6.35
C TRP A 82 -19.12 7.79 6.30
N GLU A 83 -17.85 8.17 6.10
CA GLU A 83 -17.44 9.58 6.03
C GLU A 83 -17.52 10.13 4.59
N ALA A 84 -17.36 11.45 4.46
CA ALA A 84 -17.34 12.10 3.16
C ALA A 84 -16.11 11.67 2.34
N THR A 85 -16.35 11.28 1.09
CA THR A 85 -15.29 10.94 0.15
C THR A 85 -14.73 12.18 -0.55
N THR A 86 -13.50 12.07 -1.05
CA THR A 86 -12.81 13.15 -1.76
C THR A 86 -11.97 12.60 -2.91
N THR A 87 -11.27 13.48 -3.61
CA THR A 87 -10.34 13.12 -4.69
C THR A 87 -8.96 13.71 -4.42
N TYR A 88 -7.93 13.10 -5.02
CA TYR A 88 -6.57 13.62 -4.92
C TYR A 88 -6.48 15.08 -5.39
N LYS A 89 -7.13 15.42 -6.51
CA LYS A 89 -7.18 16.78 -7.06
C LYS A 89 -7.72 17.80 -6.05
N ARG A 90 -8.72 17.43 -5.25
CA ARG A 90 -9.28 18.30 -4.21
C ARG A 90 -8.31 18.48 -3.04
N LYS A 91 -7.62 17.40 -2.65
CA LYS A 91 -6.66 17.43 -1.53
C LYS A 91 -5.36 18.17 -1.83
N ILE A 92 -5.03 18.46 -3.09
CA ILE A 92 -3.87 19.28 -3.45
C ILE A 92 -4.19 20.77 -3.64
N LEU A 93 -5.46 21.19 -3.53
CA LEU A 93 -5.82 22.61 -3.63
C LEU A 93 -5.21 23.41 -2.47
N PRO A 94 -4.79 24.68 -2.68
CA PRO A 94 -4.10 25.48 -1.67
C PRO A 94 -4.85 25.55 -0.32
N ASP A 95 -6.16 25.76 -0.36
CA ASP A 95 -6.99 25.92 0.84
C ASP A 95 -7.21 24.61 1.61
N TRP A 96 -6.92 23.45 0.99
CA TRP A 96 -7.15 22.11 1.56
C TRP A 96 -5.86 21.31 1.75
N GLY A 97 -4.78 21.68 1.06
CA GLY A 97 -3.53 20.92 1.00
C GLY A 97 -2.78 20.88 2.32
N GLU A 98 -2.74 22.00 3.04
CA GLU A 98 -2.11 22.04 4.36
C GLU A 98 -2.89 21.23 5.38
N SER A 99 -4.23 21.34 5.42
CA SER A 99 -5.06 20.51 6.28
C SER A 99 -4.94 19.03 5.93
N ALA A 100 -4.90 18.68 4.64
CA ALA A 100 -4.73 17.30 4.19
C ALA A 100 -3.36 16.70 4.57
N ARG A 101 -2.28 17.51 4.55
CA ARG A 101 -0.94 17.06 4.96
C ARG A 101 -0.82 16.83 6.46
N ASN A 102 -1.59 17.57 7.26
CA ASN A 102 -1.62 17.46 8.71
C ASN A 102 -2.75 16.57 9.24
N ASP A 103 -3.50 15.92 8.35
CA ASP A 103 -4.57 14.99 8.69
C ASP A 103 -4.00 13.79 9.48
N PRO A 104 -4.47 13.49 10.70
CA PRO A 104 -4.03 12.34 11.48
C PRO A 104 -4.40 11.00 10.82
N MET A 105 -5.45 10.96 10.01
CA MET A 105 -5.79 9.79 9.17
C MET A 105 -4.92 9.72 7.93
N GLY A 106 -4.12 10.76 7.67
CA GLY A 106 -3.14 10.84 6.61
C GLY A 106 -3.69 11.42 5.32
N PHE A 107 -2.78 11.94 4.50
CA PHE A 107 -3.11 12.66 3.27
C PHE A 107 -4.09 11.92 2.36
N TYR A 108 -3.95 10.61 2.18
CA TYR A 108 -4.79 9.87 1.24
C TYR A 108 -6.16 9.46 1.81
N HIS A 109 -6.43 9.69 3.09
CA HIS A 109 -7.69 9.29 3.70
C HIS A 109 -8.91 9.91 2.99
N GLY A 110 -9.93 9.10 2.75
CA GLY A 110 -11.18 9.48 2.11
C GLY A 110 -11.09 9.61 0.59
N ILE A 111 -9.91 9.42 -0.02
CA ILE A 111 -9.77 9.47 -1.48
C ILE A 111 -10.42 8.22 -2.09
N SER A 112 -11.35 8.44 -3.03
CA SER A 112 -11.93 7.38 -3.85
C SER A 112 -10.97 6.94 -4.95
N VAL A 113 -10.83 5.63 -5.12
CA VAL A 113 -10.01 4.98 -6.14
C VAL A 113 -10.79 3.84 -6.79
N THR A 114 -10.40 3.45 -8.01
CA THR A 114 -11.03 2.33 -8.70
C THR A 114 -10.05 1.20 -8.92
N THR A 115 -10.51 -0.04 -8.78
CA THR A 115 -9.79 -1.25 -9.19
C THR A 115 -10.76 -2.40 -9.40
N GLY A 116 -10.50 -3.25 -10.39
CA GLY A 116 -11.38 -4.38 -10.73
C GLY A 116 -12.78 -3.97 -11.21
N GLY A 117 -12.97 -2.71 -11.62
CA GLY A 117 -14.30 -2.17 -11.96
C GLY A 117 -15.11 -1.69 -10.74
N GLU A 118 -14.57 -1.84 -9.53
CA GLU A 118 -15.20 -1.42 -8.29
C GLU A 118 -14.54 -0.16 -7.72
N THR A 119 -15.29 0.57 -6.90
CA THR A 119 -14.83 1.78 -6.22
C THR A 119 -14.51 1.48 -4.76
N TYR A 120 -13.29 1.81 -4.36
CA TYR A 120 -12.77 1.69 -3.01
C TYR A 120 -12.37 3.05 -2.46
N ILE A 121 -12.28 3.16 -1.14
CA ILE A 121 -11.81 4.34 -0.44
C ILE A 121 -10.51 4.03 0.29
N LEU A 122 -9.54 4.93 0.19
CA LEU A 122 -8.32 4.87 0.98
C LEU A 122 -8.64 5.24 2.43
N CYS A 123 -8.51 4.29 3.33
CA CYS A 123 -8.83 4.43 4.74
C CYS A 123 -7.56 4.51 5.59
N GLY A 124 -7.46 5.58 6.37
CA GLY A 124 -6.36 5.82 7.30
C GLY A 124 -6.59 5.17 8.66
N PRO A 125 -5.66 5.36 9.61
CA PRO A 125 -4.32 5.90 9.39
C PRO A 125 -3.47 4.95 8.51
N PRO A 126 -2.45 5.45 7.82
CA PRO A 126 -1.57 4.60 7.03
C PRO A 126 -0.68 3.72 7.91
N ALA A 127 -0.27 2.58 7.36
CA ALA A 127 0.74 1.72 7.98
C ALA A 127 2.06 1.75 7.20
N ILE A 128 3.15 1.48 7.90
CA ILE A 128 4.49 1.32 7.34
C ILE A 128 4.85 -0.16 7.31
N PHE A 129 5.08 -0.69 6.13
CA PHE A 129 5.58 -2.04 5.91
C PHE A 129 7.09 -1.97 5.76
N VAL A 130 7.84 -2.66 6.62
CA VAL A 130 9.30 -2.67 6.65
C VAL A 130 9.79 -4.08 6.36
N ALA A 131 10.79 -4.18 5.49
CA ALA A 131 11.43 -5.45 5.20
C ALA A 131 12.14 -5.97 6.46
N ASP A 132 11.84 -7.20 6.82
CA ASP A 132 12.59 -7.95 7.83
C ASP A 132 13.19 -9.20 7.16
N PRO A 133 14.51 -9.23 6.94
CA PRO A 133 15.18 -10.34 6.26
C PRO A 133 15.22 -11.61 7.12
N SER A 134 14.88 -11.54 8.41
CA SER A 134 14.78 -12.71 9.28
C SER A 134 13.46 -13.47 9.13
N LEU A 135 12.46 -12.88 8.47
CA LEU A 135 11.18 -13.55 8.20
C LEU A 135 11.31 -14.47 6.98
N PRO A 136 10.75 -15.69 7.03
CA PRO A 136 10.76 -16.59 5.90
C PRO A 136 10.05 -15.96 4.71
N SER A 137 10.57 -16.14 3.50
CA SER A 137 9.82 -15.81 2.29
C SER A 137 8.57 -16.70 2.24
N GLU A 138 7.45 -16.21 1.71
CA GLU A 138 6.24 -17.03 1.55
C GLU A 138 6.52 -18.30 0.71
N ALA A 139 7.55 -18.28 -0.15
CA ALA A 139 8.04 -19.45 -0.89
C ALA A 139 8.64 -20.56 0.00
N SER A 140 9.09 -20.25 1.23
CA SER A 140 9.57 -21.25 2.21
C SER A 140 8.47 -21.79 3.12
N ALA A 141 7.31 -21.13 3.22
CA ALA A 141 6.24 -21.56 4.11
C ALA A 141 5.50 -22.81 3.58
N GLU A 142 5.40 -22.99 2.26
CA GLU A 142 4.84 -24.22 1.67
C GLU A 142 5.75 -25.45 1.85
N GLN A 143 7.05 -25.28 2.14
CA GLN A 143 7.97 -26.40 2.40
C GLN A 143 7.91 -26.94 3.84
N LEU A 144 7.13 -26.33 4.75
CA LEU A 144 7.02 -26.79 6.15
C LEU A 144 5.79 -27.65 6.48
N GLY A 145 4.99 -28.04 5.48
CA GLY A 145 4.13 -29.24 5.54
C GLY A 145 3.40 -29.48 6.87
N LEU A 146 2.68 -28.49 7.39
CA LEU A 146 1.80 -28.64 8.54
C LEU A 146 0.35 -28.46 8.09
N PHE A 147 -0.17 -29.52 7.46
CA PHE A 147 -1.60 -29.85 7.41
C PHE A 147 -1.80 -31.18 8.11
#